data_AF-A0A2C9EJF6-F1
#
_entry.id   AF-A0A2C9EJF6-F1
#
_cell.length_a   1.000
_cell.length_b   1.000
_cell.length_c   1.000
_cell.angle_alpha   90.00
_cell.angle_beta   90.00
_cell.angle_gamma   90.00
#
_symmetry.space_group_name_H-M   'P 1'
#
loop_
_entity.id
_entity.type
_entity.pdbx_description
1 polymer ?
#
loop_
_entity_poly.entity_id
_entity_poly.type
_entity_poly.pdbx_seq_one_letter_code
_entity_poly.pdbx_strand_id
1 'polypeptide(L)'
;MELLLVIAIALGVLAYVHYNKIVGAHNRAQRAWSDVLTYQRQRIKVLDMLEPQVAGFQAYESQLLEKIVGLRSAIGSLPSAADGDALKSVDQGTKALLGGLNLAFEAYPDLKSVELLSNLMREVAEQEGNIGGAITLFNLNVEHFNNSIQMFPGSLVNRLALKKSLITPFSDSQASAGFEYKPNF
;
A
#
# COMPACT_ATOMS: atom_id res chain seq x y z
N MET A 1 32.60 -19.77 37.58
CA MET A 1 32.64 -18.42 36.96
C MET A 1 32.76 -18.50 35.45
N GLU A 2 33.67 -19.33 34.91
CA GLU A 2 33.87 -19.46 33.46
C GLU A 2 32.60 -19.88 32.69
N LEU A 3 31.83 -20.84 33.20
CA LEU A 3 30.56 -21.26 32.58
C LEU A 3 29.52 -20.12 32.52
N LEU A 4 29.41 -19.31 33.58
CA LEU A 4 28.48 -18.17 33.61
C LEU A 4 28.89 -17.09 32.61
N LEU A 5 30.20 -16.86 32.44
CA LEU A 5 30.75 -15.93 31.47
C LEU A 5 30.47 -16.40 30.03
N VAL A 6 30.66 -17.69 29.73
CA VAL A 6 30.34 -18.26 28.42
C VAL A 6 28.85 -18.13 28.10
N ILE A 7 27.96 -18.43 29.06
CA ILE A 7 26.51 -18.27 28.89
C ILE A 7 26.14 -16.80 28.65
N ALA A 8 26.71 -15.87 29.41
CA ALA A 8 26.45 -14.44 29.24
C ALA A 8 26.89 -13.94 27.85
N ILE A 9 28.05 -14.38 27.37
CA ILE A 9 28.54 -14.05 26.02
C ILE A 9 27.60 -14.63 24.95
N ALA A 10 27.19 -15.89 25.09
CA ALA A 10 26.28 -16.53 24.14
C ALA A 10 24.93 -15.79 24.06
N LEU A 11 24.37 -15.38 25.20
CA LEU A 11 23.14 -14.58 25.24
C LEU A 11 23.34 -13.19 24.62
N GLY A 12 24.49 -12.55 24.86
CA GLY A 12 24.85 -11.27 24.25
C GLY A 12 24.92 -11.34 22.72
N VAL A 13 25.57 -12.38 22.18
CA VAL A 13 25.64 -12.63 20.73
C VAL A 13 24.25 -12.88 20.15
N LEU A 14 23.42 -13.69 20.81
CA LEU A 14 22.05 -13.96 20.37
C LEU A 14 21.22 -12.67 20.34
N ALA A 15 21.30 -11.86 21.40
CA ALA A 15 20.61 -10.57 21.46
C ALA A 15 21.06 -9.63 20.32
N TYR A 16 22.36 -9.57 20.04
CA TYR A 16 22.92 -8.76 18.95
C TYR A 16 22.43 -9.22 17.57
N VAL A 17 22.39 -10.53 17.31
CA VAL A 17 21.87 -11.08 16.05
C VAL A 17 20.40 -10.71 15.85
N HIS A 18 19.57 -10.85 16.88
CA HIS A 18 18.16 -10.48 16.80
C HIS A 18 17.93 -8.97 16.68
N TYR A 19 18.74 -8.16 17.36
CA TYR A 19 18.74 -6.70 17.23
C TYR A 19 18.91 -6.28 15.76
N ASN A 20 19.95 -6.78 15.10
CA ASN A 20 20.22 -6.47 13.69
C ASN A 20 19.13 -7.01 12.76
N LYS A 21 18.58 -8.20 13.03
CA LYS A 21 17.46 -8.75 12.26
C LYS A 21 16.21 -7.87 12.32
N ILE A 22 15.85 -7.37 13.50
CA ILE A 22 14.70 -6.48 13.68
C ILE A 22 14.91 -5.17 12.93
N VAL A 23 16.07 -4.53 13.10
CA VAL A 23 16.39 -3.27 12.39
C VAL A 23 16.37 -3.49 10.88
N GLY A 24 16.96 -4.57 10.39
CA GLY A 24 16.94 -4.94 8.98
C GLY A 24 15.52 -5.16 8.45
N ALA A 25 14.66 -5.87 9.19
CA ALA A 25 13.27 -6.11 8.79
C ALA A 25 12.45 -4.80 8.77
N HIS A 26 12.63 -3.93 9.76
CA HIS A 26 11.99 -2.63 9.80
C HIS A 26 12.34 -1.78 8.57
N ASN A 27 13.63 -1.71 8.23
CA ASN A 27 14.10 -0.95 7.08
C ASN A 27 13.57 -1.52 5.76
N ARG A 28 13.39 -2.85 5.66
CA ARG A 28 12.74 -3.46 4.49
C ARG A 28 11.27 -3.06 4.37
N ALA A 29 10.51 -3.04 5.47
CA ALA A 29 9.13 -2.59 5.47
C ALA A 29 9.01 -1.11 5.07
N GLN A 30 9.88 -0.23 5.57
CA GLN A 30 9.92 1.20 5.17
C GLN A 30 10.29 1.40 3.70
N ARG A 31 11.20 0.57 3.16
CA ARG A 31 11.55 0.60 1.75
C ARG A 31 10.37 0.19 0.87
N ALA A 32 9.74 -0.94 1.19
CA ALA A 32 8.57 -1.41 0.46
C ALA A 32 7.41 -0.41 0.52
N TRP A 33 7.24 0.30 1.65
CA TRP A 33 6.31 1.43 1.74
C TRP A 33 6.67 2.57 0.79
N SER A 34 7.95 2.92 0.70
CA SER A 34 8.43 3.95 -0.24
C SER A 34 8.16 3.58 -1.70
N ASP A 35 8.22 2.29 -2.03
CA ASP A 35 7.84 1.78 -3.36
C ASP A 35 6.34 1.99 -3.59
N VAL A 36 5.48 1.65 -2.62
CA VAL A 36 4.03 1.92 -2.69
C VAL A 36 3.76 3.41 -2.93
N LEU A 37 4.39 4.31 -2.17
CA LEU A 37 4.24 5.76 -2.36
C LEU A 37 4.67 6.19 -3.76
N THR A 38 5.71 5.58 -4.32
CA THR A 38 6.22 5.89 -5.66
C THR A 38 5.19 5.52 -6.73
N TYR A 39 4.65 4.30 -6.69
CA TYR A 39 3.61 3.87 -7.64
C TYR A 39 2.32 4.68 -7.48
N GLN A 40 1.91 5.00 -6.24
CA GLN A 40 0.76 5.87 -6.01
C GLN A 40 0.97 7.27 -6.60
N ARG A 41 2.17 7.85 -6.48
CA ARG A 41 2.49 9.14 -7.13
C ARG A 41 2.59 9.04 -8.65
N GLN A 42 3.03 7.91 -9.20
CA GLN A 42 3.02 7.69 -10.65
C GLN A 42 1.59 7.67 -11.19
N ARG A 43 0.63 7.11 -10.44
CA ARG A 43 -0.81 7.17 -10.78
C ARG A 43 -1.31 8.60 -10.98
N ILE A 44 -0.84 9.58 -10.19
CA ILE A 44 -1.23 10.99 -10.38
C ILE A 44 -0.92 11.46 -11.80
N LYS A 45 0.22 11.07 -12.39
CA LYS A 45 0.56 11.45 -13.76
C LYS A 45 -0.46 10.91 -14.77
N VAL A 46 -0.93 9.68 -14.56
CA VAL A 46 -1.98 9.07 -15.39
C VAL A 46 -3.31 9.79 -15.23
N LEU A 47 -3.65 10.21 -14.01
CA LEU A 47 -4.84 11.02 -13.73
C LEU A 47 -4.76 12.40 -14.39
N ASP A 48 -3.60 13.05 -14.35
CA ASP A 48 -3.38 14.36 -14.99
C ASP A 48 -3.53 14.26 -16.53
N MET A 49 -3.15 13.11 -17.12
CA MET A 49 -3.39 12.84 -18.54
C MET A 49 -4.86 12.52 -18.86
N LEU A 50 -5.61 11.98 -17.88
CA LEU A 50 -7.05 11.67 -18.01
C LEU A 50 -7.94 12.89 -17.92
N GLU A 51 -7.61 13.84 -17.03
CA GLU A 51 -8.39 15.04 -16.74
C GLU A 51 -8.85 15.81 -17.98
N PRO A 52 -7.97 16.22 -18.92
CA PRO A 52 -8.40 16.98 -20.11
C PRO A 52 -9.22 16.15 -21.10
N GLN A 53 -9.05 14.83 -21.11
CA GLN A 53 -9.84 13.95 -21.99
C GLN A 53 -11.27 13.86 -21.48
N VAL A 54 -11.44 13.75 -20.16
CA VAL A 54 -12.75 13.68 -19.51
C VAL A 54 -13.48 15.04 -19.57
N ALA A 55 -12.76 16.15 -19.42
CA ALA A 55 -13.33 17.50 -19.47
C ALA A 55 -13.99 17.84 -20.82
N GLY A 56 -13.61 17.16 -21.90
CA GLY A 56 -14.27 17.31 -23.21
C GLY A 56 -15.72 16.81 -23.25
N PHE A 57 -16.22 16.10 -22.23
CA PHE A 57 -17.51 15.41 -22.25
C PHE A 57 -18.54 16.02 -21.27
N GLN A 58 -19.51 16.74 -21.84
CA GLN A 58 -20.41 17.68 -21.14
C GLN A 58 -21.36 17.11 -20.07
N ALA A 59 -21.56 15.79 -19.98
CA ALA A 59 -22.62 15.21 -19.13
C ALA A 59 -22.14 14.62 -17.79
N TYR A 60 -20.84 14.33 -17.63
CA TYR A 60 -20.27 13.68 -16.42
C TYR A 60 -19.04 14.40 -15.84
N GLU A 61 -18.78 15.62 -16.31
CA GLU A 61 -17.57 16.38 -16.03
C GLU A 61 -17.37 16.66 -14.53
N SER A 62 -18.37 17.22 -13.84
CA SER A 62 -18.17 17.71 -12.47
C SER A 62 -17.90 16.60 -11.45
N GLN A 63 -18.67 15.50 -11.47
CA GLN A 63 -18.48 14.41 -10.51
C GLN A 63 -17.18 13.63 -10.74
N LEU A 64 -16.78 13.47 -12.00
CA LEU A 64 -15.58 12.71 -12.33
C LEU A 64 -14.31 13.52 -12.04
N LEU A 65 -14.32 14.82 -12.33
CA LEU A 65 -13.25 15.75 -11.95
C LEU A 65 -13.11 15.85 -10.42
N GLU A 66 -14.23 15.92 -9.68
CA GLU A 66 -14.20 15.92 -8.21
C GLU A 66 -13.53 14.65 -7.65
N LYS A 67 -13.84 13.47 -8.22
CA LYS A 67 -13.17 12.21 -7.86
C LYS A 67 -11.69 12.21 -8.19
N ILE A 68 -11.28 12.76 -9.34
CA ILE A 68 -9.87 12.89 -9.72
C ILE A 68 -9.13 13.78 -8.73
N VAL A 69 -9.67 14.97 -8.43
CA VAL A 69 -9.07 15.91 -7.47
C VAL A 69 -9.01 15.31 -6.06
N GLY A 70 -10.08 14.67 -5.62
CA GLY A 70 -10.14 13.97 -4.34
C GLY A 70 -9.10 12.87 -4.23
N LEU A 71 -8.94 12.06 -5.27
CA LEU A 71 -7.93 10.99 -5.31
C LEU A 71 -6.51 11.54 -5.32
N ARG A 72 -6.23 12.61 -6.07
CA ARG A 72 -4.92 13.30 -6.06
C ARG A 72 -4.58 13.82 -4.67
N SER A 73 -5.55 14.45 -3.99
CA SER A 73 -5.40 14.93 -2.62
C SER A 73 -5.13 13.78 -1.63
N ALA A 74 -5.87 12.67 -1.75
CA ALA A 74 -5.68 11.48 -0.91
C ALA A 74 -4.30 10.83 -1.11
N ILE A 75 -3.81 10.75 -2.35
CA ILE A 75 -2.45 10.25 -2.62
C ILE A 75 -1.39 11.21 -2.06
N GLY A 76 -1.62 12.52 -2.20
CA GLY A 76 -0.72 13.56 -1.69
C GLY A 76 -0.63 13.60 -0.16
N SER A 77 -1.66 13.13 0.54
CA SER A 77 -1.69 13.06 2.01
C SER A 77 -1.13 11.77 2.60
N LEU A 78 -0.68 10.83 1.77
CA LEU A 78 -0.06 9.59 2.25
C LEU A 78 1.19 9.89 3.09
N PRO A 79 1.30 9.29 4.30
CA PRO A 79 2.41 9.57 5.20
C PRO A 79 3.72 8.95 4.70
N SER A 80 4.84 9.59 5.03
CA SER A 80 6.17 9.04 4.75
C SER A 80 6.48 7.79 5.58
N ALA A 81 5.91 7.69 6.78
CA ALA A 81 6.06 6.51 7.62
C ALA A 81 5.12 5.40 7.15
N ALA A 82 5.63 4.16 7.15
CA ALA A 82 4.83 2.99 6.78
C ALA A 82 3.54 2.84 7.59
N ASP A 83 2.41 2.95 6.90
CA ASP A 83 1.07 2.75 7.47
C ASP A 83 0.10 2.26 6.40
N GLY A 84 -0.23 0.96 6.44
CA GLY A 84 -1.18 0.36 5.50
C GLY A 84 -2.59 0.95 5.58
N ASP A 85 -3.01 1.49 6.74
CA ASP A 85 -4.35 2.05 6.89
C ASP A 85 -4.52 3.36 6.11
N ALA A 86 -3.43 4.10 5.87
CA ALA A 86 -3.44 5.31 5.08
C ALA A 86 -3.86 5.07 3.61
N LEU A 87 -3.72 3.84 3.10
CA LEU A 87 -4.14 3.48 1.74
C LEU A 87 -5.65 3.27 1.59
N LYS A 88 -6.42 3.14 2.69
CA LYS A 88 -7.86 2.85 2.62
C LYS A 88 -8.64 3.93 1.85
N SER A 89 -8.33 5.20 2.10
CA SER A 89 -8.97 6.32 1.41
C SER A 89 -8.61 6.37 -0.07
N VAL A 90 -7.34 6.08 -0.40
CA VAL A 90 -6.84 6.01 -1.77
C VAL A 90 -7.50 4.87 -2.55
N ASP A 91 -7.59 3.68 -1.96
CA ASP A 91 -8.24 2.52 -2.56
C ASP A 91 -9.74 2.78 -2.83
N GLN A 92 -10.45 3.33 -1.84
CA GLN A 92 -11.87 3.71 -2.00
C GLN A 92 -12.06 4.76 -3.10
N GLY A 93 -11.22 5.80 -3.12
CA GLY A 93 -11.25 6.83 -4.17
C GLY A 93 -10.97 6.25 -5.56
N THR A 94 -10.03 5.30 -5.65
CA THR A 94 -9.69 4.59 -6.90
C THR A 94 -10.88 3.79 -7.42
N LYS A 95 -11.51 2.98 -6.56
CA LYS A 95 -12.70 2.20 -6.91
C LYS A 95 -13.86 3.10 -7.36
N ALA A 96 -14.09 4.20 -6.65
CA ALA A 96 -15.14 5.17 -6.99
C ALA A 96 -14.88 5.88 -8.33
N LEU A 97 -13.61 6.18 -8.64
CA LEU A 97 -13.18 6.75 -9.91
C LEU A 97 -13.39 5.76 -11.06
N LEU A 98 -12.84 4.55 -10.94
CA LEU A 98 -12.95 3.50 -11.96
C LEU A 98 -14.40 3.10 -12.24
N GLY A 99 -15.22 2.97 -11.19
CA GLY A 99 -16.66 2.73 -11.35
C GLY A 99 -17.36 3.87 -12.10
N GLY A 100 -16.98 5.13 -11.82
CA GLY A 100 -17.49 6.29 -12.55
C GLY A 100 -17.08 6.30 -14.02
N LEU A 101 -15.83 5.96 -14.32
CA LEU A 101 -15.34 5.84 -15.69
C LEU A 101 -16.09 4.76 -16.47
N ASN A 102 -16.29 3.57 -15.87
CA ASN A 102 -17.05 2.49 -16.50
C ASN A 102 -18.48 2.90 -16.85
N LEU A 103 -19.18 3.58 -15.93
CA LEU A 103 -20.52 4.12 -16.20
C LEU A 103 -20.52 5.14 -17.35
N ALA A 104 -19.51 6.02 -17.41
CA ALA A 104 -19.37 6.98 -18.52
C ALA A 104 -19.14 6.26 -19.86
N PHE A 105 -18.33 5.20 -19.88
CA PHE A 105 -18.11 4.38 -21.08
C PHE A 105 -19.36 3.61 -21.53
N GLU A 106 -20.20 3.18 -20.60
CA GLU A 106 -21.48 2.54 -20.93
C GLU A 106 -22.48 3.56 -21.50
N ALA A 107 -22.53 4.77 -20.95
CA ALA A 107 -23.40 5.83 -21.42
C ALA A 107 -22.98 6.41 -22.79
N TYR A 108 -21.69 6.37 -23.13
CA TYR A 108 -21.14 6.93 -24.37
C TYR A 108 -20.22 5.92 -25.08
N PRO A 109 -20.77 5.02 -25.92
CA PRO A 109 -20.00 4.02 -26.67
C PRO A 109 -18.90 4.63 -27.54
N ASP A 110 -19.11 5.86 -28.04
CA ASP A 110 -18.11 6.58 -28.84
C ASP A 110 -16.81 6.81 -28.07
N LEU A 111 -16.85 6.91 -26.73
CA LEU A 111 -15.67 6.99 -25.87
C LEU A 111 -14.78 5.75 -25.97
N LYS A 112 -15.39 4.56 -26.14
CA LYS A 112 -14.65 3.31 -26.27
C LYS A 112 -13.86 3.24 -27.58
N SER A 113 -14.31 3.99 -28.59
CA SER A 113 -13.69 4.02 -29.91
C SER A 113 -12.49 4.96 -30.00
N VAL A 114 -12.34 5.86 -29.02
CA VAL A 114 -11.20 6.78 -28.94
C VAL A 114 -9.95 6.01 -28.51
N GLU A 115 -9.04 5.78 -29.46
CA GLU A 115 -7.79 5.03 -29.25
C GLU A 115 -6.97 5.56 -28.07
N LEU A 116 -6.91 6.89 -27.90
CA LEU A 116 -6.22 7.54 -26.78
C LEU A 116 -6.79 7.13 -25.41
N LEU A 117 -8.11 7.03 -25.29
CA LEU A 117 -8.77 6.69 -24.03
C LEU A 117 -8.66 5.18 -23.74
N SER A 118 -8.71 4.33 -24.77
CA SER A 118 -8.38 2.91 -24.64
C SER A 118 -6.95 2.68 -24.14
N ASN A 119 -5.98 3.42 -24.72
CA ASN A 119 -4.58 3.38 -24.28
C ASN A 119 -4.43 3.81 -22.81
N LEU A 120 -5.14 4.86 -22.42
CA LEU A 120 -5.09 5.36 -21.06
C LEU A 120 -5.70 4.39 -20.04
N MET A 121 -6.79 3.71 -20.38
CA MET A 121 -7.36 2.67 -19.52
C MET A 121 -6.44 1.47 -19.36
N ARG A 122 -5.68 1.11 -20.41
CA ARG A 122 -4.63 0.09 -20.31
C ARG A 122 -3.52 0.52 -19.36
N GLU A 123 -3.05 1.76 -19.46
CA GLU A 123 -2.06 2.33 -18.55
C GLU A 123 -2.57 2.33 -17.10
N VAL A 124 -3.82 2.73 -16.87
CA VAL A 124 -4.45 2.66 -15.54
C VAL A 124 -4.42 1.23 -15.01
N ALA A 125 -4.84 0.25 -15.80
CA ALA A 125 -4.84 -1.17 -15.38
C ALA A 125 -3.43 -1.69 -15.07
N GLU A 126 -2.42 -1.28 -15.85
CA GLU A 126 -1.01 -1.61 -15.60
C GLU A 126 -0.53 -1.00 -14.28
N GLN A 127 -0.84 0.27 -14.02
CA GLN A 127 -0.51 0.92 -12.75
C GLN A 127 -1.19 0.24 -11.56
N GLU A 128 -2.46 -0.19 -11.68
CA GLU A 128 -3.15 -0.95 -10.64
C GLU A 128 -2.45 -2.28 -10.35
N GLY A 129 -1.97 -2.98 -11.39
CA GLY A 129 -1.16 -4.18 -11.24
C GLY A 129 0.14 -3.94 -10.47
N ASN A 130 0.88 -2.87 -10.83
CA ASN A 130 2.12 -2.49 -10.16
C ASN A 130 1.89 -2.11 -8.69
N ILE A 131 0.82 -1.36 -8.40
CA ILE A 131 0.42 -0.98 -7.05
C ILE A 131 0.04 -2.21 -6.23
N GLY A 132 -0.74 -3.14 -6.80
CA GLY A 132 -1.09 -4.40 -6.13
C GLY A 132 0.14 -5.24 -5.79
N GLY A 133 1.12 -5.31 -6.70
CA GLY A 133 2.41 -5.96 -6.46
C GLY A 133 3.19 -5.30 -5.33
N ALA A 134 3.30 -3.96 -5.34
CA ALA A 134 4.00 -3.19 -4.32
C ALA A 134 3.36 -3.35 -2.93
N ILE A 135 2.03 -3.33 -2.86
CA ILE A 135 1.27 -3.55 -1.62
C ILE A 135 1.49 -4.98 -1.09
N THR A 136 1.50 -5.98 -1.96
CA THR A 136 1.77 -7.37 -1.57
C THR A 136 3.18 -7.50 -0.97
N LEU A 137 4.17 -6.90 -1.62
CA LEU A 137 5.55 -6.87 -1.11
C LEU A 137 5.65 -6.10 0.22
N PHE A 138 4.95 -4.99 0.35
CA PHE A 138 4.86 -4.23 1.59
C PHE A 138 4.30 -5.07 2.72
N ASN A 139 3.15 -5.72 2.52
CA ASN A 139 2.51 -6.58 3.51
C ASN A 139 3.41 -7.73 3.95
N LEU A 140 4.12 -8.38 3.02
CA LEU A 140 5.07 -9.44 3.34
C LEU A 140 6.24 -8.93 4.20
N ASN A 141 6.77 -7.74 3.90
CA ASN A 141 7.83 -7.15 4.72
C ASN A 141 7.33 -6.68 6.09
N VAL A 142 6.09 -6.18 6.17
CA VAL A 142 5.42 -5.85 7.44
C VAL A 142 5.25 -7.10 8.29
N GLU A 143 4.79 -8.21 7.70
CA GLU A 143 4.67 -9.49 8.40
C GLU A 143 6.02 -9.95 8.95
N HIS A 144 7.07 -9.96 8.13
CA HIS A 144 8.42 -10.32 8.58
C HIS A 144 8.92 -9.44 9.72
N PHE A 145 8.67 -8.13 9.65
CA PHE A 145 9.05 -7.20 10.70
C PHE A 145 8.24 -7.44 11.99
N ASN A 146 6.91 -7.54 11.89
CA ASN A 146 6.02 -7.78 13.02
C ASN A 146 6.38 -9.11 13.71
N ASN A 147 6.58 -10.19 12.95
CA ASN A 147 7.05 -11.47 13.47
C ASN A 147 8.39 -11.35 14.20
N SER A 148 9.34 -10.56 13.66
CA SER A 148 10.65 -10.37 14.28
C SER A 148 10.60 -9.71 15.67
N ILE A 149 9.56 -8.92 15.95
CA ILE A 149 9.36 -8.25 17.24
C ILE A 149 8.32 -8.93 18.14
N GLN A 150 7.55 -9.89 17.64
CA GLN A 150 6.54 -10.63 18.39
C GLN A 150 7.02 -12.02 18.82
N MET A 151 7.83 -12.69 18.01
CA MET A 151 8.30 -14.05 18.28
C MET A 151 9.51 -14.05 19.24
N PHE A 152 9.57 -15.05 20.13
CA PHE A 152 10.75 -15.29 20.96
C PHE A 152 11.92 -15.77 20.08
N PRO A 153 13.17 -15.29 20.30
CA PRO A 153 13.61 -14.37 21.35
C PRO A 153 13.54 -12.87 20.96
N GLY A 154 13.13 -12.55 19.73
CA GLY A 154 13.04 -11.18 19.22
C GLY A 154 12.15 -10.24 20.02
N SER A 155 11.04 -10.73 20.58
CA SER A 155 10.14 -9.93 21.42
C SER A 155 10.76 -9.44 22.73
N LEU A 156 11.66 -10.22 23.32
CA LEU A 156 12.43 -9.81 24.50
C LEU A 156 13.44 -8.72 24.13
N VAL A 157 14.19 -8.93 23.03
CA VAL A 157 15.17 -7.96 22.52
C VAL A 157 14.49 -6.65 22.13
N ASN A 158 13.34 -6.71 21.46
CA ASN A 158 12.57 -5.52 21.11
C ASN A 158 12.13 -4.77 22.36
N ARG A 159 11.56 -5.45 23.36
CA ARG A 159 11.06 -4.82 24.60
C ARG A 159 12.17 -4.12 25.39
N LEU A 160 13.36 -4.73 25.46
CA LEU A 160 14.47 -4.22 26.26
C LEU A 160 15.28 -3.14 25.54
N ALA A 161 15.51 -3.27 24.22
CA ALA A 161 16.42 -2.40 23.49
C ALA A 161 15.74 -1.45 22.49
N LEU A 162 14.93 -1.98 21.56
CA LEU A 162 14.48 -1.23 20.37
C LEU A 162 13.14 -0.51 20.54
N LYS A 163 12.23 -1.06 21.35
CA LYS A 163 10.88 -0.56 21.64
C LYS A 163 10.08 -0.21 20.38
N LYS A 164 10.26 -0.97 19.29
CA LYS A 164 9.51 -0.77 18.05
C LYS A 164 8.07 -1.24 18.20
N SER A 165 7.15 -0.50 17.59
CA SER A 165 5.74 -0.86 17.44
C SER A 165 5.51 -1.68 16.17
N LEU A 166 4.39 -2.38 16.11
CA LEU A 166 3.92 -3.04 14.90
C LEU A 166 3.67 -2.01 13.80
N ILE A 167 3.89 -2.42 12.55
CA ILE A 167 3.42 -1.68 11.38
C ILE A 167 2.09 -2.30 10.96
N THR A 168 1.12 -1.45 10.65
CA THR A 168 -0.19 -1.89 10.14
C THR A 168 -0.04 -2.32 8.68
N PRO A 169 -0.33 -3.58 8.32
CA PRO A 169 -0.39 -4.00 6.92
C PRO A 169 -1.64 -3.40 6.24
N PHE A 170 -1.61 -3.27 4.92
CA PHE A 170 -2.81 -2.94 4.17
C PHE A 170 -3.73 -4.16 4.07
N SER A 171 -5.03 -3.94 4.24
CA SER A 171 -6.05 -4.95 3.98
C SER A 171 -7.24 -4.32 3.27
N ASP A 172 -7.66 -4.93 2.17
CA ASP A 172 -8.89 -4.54 1.47
C ASP A 172 -10.10 -5.09 2.23
N SER A 173 -10.59 -4.29 3.17
CA SER A 173 -11.76 -4.63 3.98
C SER A 173 -13.03 -4.75 3.15
N GLN A 174 -13.13 -4.11 1.98
CA GLN A 174 -14.32 -4.20 1.12
C GLN A 174 -14.32 -5.48 0.29
N ALA A 175 -13.17 -5.88 -0.29
CA ALA A 175 -13.05 -7.19 -0.92
C ALA A 175 -13.35 -8.30 0.10
N SER A 176 -12.81 -8.19 1.32
CA SER A 176 -13.03 -9.14 2.41
C SER A 176 -14.48 -9.19 2.91
N ALA A 177 -15.23 -8.08 2.82
CA ALA A 177 -16.63 -8.02 3.26
C ALA A 177 -17.61 -8.68 2.27
N GLY A 178 -17.23 -8.79 0.99
CA GLY A 178 -18.04 -9.46 -0.04
C GLY A 178 -17.95 -10.99 -0.02
N PHE A 179 -16.97 -11.57 0.68
CA PHE A 179 -16.85 -13.01 0.83
C PHE A 179 -17.68 -13.51 2.01
N GLU A 180 -18.50 -14.52 1.77
CA GLU A 180 -19.31 -15.21 2.80
C GLU A 180 -18.41 -15.89 3.85
N TYR A 181 -17.21 -16.31 3.44
CA TYR A 181 -16.19 -16.85 4.35
C TYR A 181 -15.35 -15.73 4.96
N LYS A 182 -15.51 -15.52 6.27
CA LYS A 182 -14.59 -14.73 7.09
C LYS A 182 -13.67 -15.71 7.84
N PRO A 183 -12.37 -15.76 7.51
CA PRO A 183 -11.45 -16.60 8.26
C PRO A 183 -11.42 -16.16 9.73
N ASN A 184 -11.62 -17.10 10.65
CA ASN A 184 -11.44 -16.86 12.08
C ASN A 184 -9.94 -16.98 12.41
N PHE A 185 -9.17 -15.93 12.17
CA PHE A 185 -7.79 -15.82 12.65
C PHE A 185 -7.64 -14.57 13.52
#